data_AF-K9TKM8-F1
#
_entry.id   AF-K9TKM8-F1
#
_cell.length_a   1.000
_cell.length_b   1.000
_cell.length_c   1.000
_cell.angle_alpha   90.00
_cell.angle_beta   90.00
_cell.angle_gamma   90.00
#
_symmetry.space_group_name_H-M   'P 1'
#
loop_
_entity.id
_entity.type
_entity.pdbx_description
1 polymer ?
#
loop_
_entity_poly.entity_id
_entity_poly.type
_entity_poly.pdbx_seq_one_letter_code
_entity_poly.pdbx_strand_id
1 'polypeptide(L)'
;MKVIQRTSTQLTLRLIPWFIWIFGGLFTIAGLLPSLLMGKTSLTCDRLPDSSGTCEILQSTLWQTRRQTFPLEDLQGTEVVSNPSSEGNTTYQVVLLLPEKSIPLSDFSSSDDRTHHQEQADRINQFVQDSTQSNLAIAEDLFSLFGLRVIPSILFSGIGLLIICFFGQIIIIEFDKLSNQFILTRRGLLGTKRIEHPLRNIARSYVQRVRSSCYSYFIKLMLTSGETFPVTFSSSGYDETFRVTQEIQNFLGVEPTVTTDPRSLLPQPGELLGLMLGGNQKRQQRLEEYQARISHQPEDIEAHYGIAYVLYLQVKRKEAKAHLEKFRSQFAAEGKYDLAELLDHAISSINR
;
A
#
# COMPACT_ATOMS: atom_id res chain seq x y z
N MET A 1 16.90 -1.11 2.05
CA MET A 1 17.99 -1.36 1.08
C MET A 1 19.16 -2.02 1.80
N LYS A 2 19.78 -3.04 1.21
CA LYS A 2 20.90 -3.77 1.83
C LYS A 2 22.19 -3.57 1.05
N VAL A 3 23.31 -3.43 1.76
CA VAL A 3 24.66 -3.45 1.17
C VAL A 3 25.02 -4.89 0.85
N ILE A 4 25.36 -5.19 -0.40
CA ILE A 4 25.79 -6.52 -0.85
C ILE A 4 27.31 -6.63 -0.82
N GLN A 5 27.99 -5.60 -1.27
CA GLN A 5 29.44 -5.57 -1.38
C GLN A 5 29.94 -4.21 -0.93
N ARG A 6 30.96 -4.24 -0.06
CA ARG A 6 31.66 -3.05 0.41
C ARG A 6 33.16 -3.32 0.36
N THR A 7 33.84 -2.60 -0.53
CA THR A 7 35.30 -2.58 -0.63
C THR A 7 35.75 -1.12 -0.75
N SER A 8 37.06 -0.86 -0.74
CA SER A 8 37.59 0.50 -0.95
C SER A 8 37.28 1.05 -2.35
N THR A 9 37.10 0.16 -3.33
CA THR A 9 36.92 0.48 -4.76
C THR A 9 35.51 0.26 -5.28
N GLN A 10 34.72 -0.60 -4.64
CA GLN A 10 33.37 -0.96 -5.10
C GLN A 10 32.34 -0.97 -3.96
N LEU A 11 31.19 -0.36 -4.20
CA LEU A 11 30.01 -0.39 -3.33
C LEU A 11 28.78 -0.83 -4.13
N THR A 12 28.15 -1.93 -3.70
CA THR A 12 26.93 -2.46 -4.34
C THR A 12 25.78 -2.48 -3.33
N LEU A 13 24.68 -1.82 -3.67
CA LEU A 13 23.45 -1.76 -2.88
C LEU A 13 22.32 -2.44 -3.63
N ARG A 14 21.47 -3.19 -2.92
CA ARG A 14 20.28 -3.83 -3.50
C ARG A 14 19.04 -3.58 -2.67
N LEU A 15 17.95 -3.25 -3.36
CA LEU A 15 16.62 -3.15 -2.78
C LEU A 15 15.70 -4.18 -3.44
N ILE A 16 15.09 -5.03 -2.61
CA ILE A 16 14.08 -6.00 -3.03
C ILE A 16 12.75 -5.56 -2.42
N PRO A 17 11.74 -5.23 -3.23
CA PRO A 17 10.46 -4.73 -2.74
C PRO A 17 9.53 -5.89 -2.32
N TRP A 18 9.97 -6.70 -1.35
CA TRP A 18 9.24 -7.91 -0.93
C TRP A 18 7.79 -7.61 -0.52
N PHE A 19 7.56 -6.50 0.15
CA PHE A 19 6.22 -6.07 0.57
C PHE A 19 5.31 -5.86 -0.64
N ILE A 20 5.80 -5.21 -1.70
CA ILE A 20 5.01 -4.96 -2.92
C ILE A 20 4.66 -6.27 -3.61
N TRP A 21 5.58 -7.25 -3.62
CA TRP A 21 5.30 -8.57 -4.18
C TRP A 21 4.27 -9.35 -3.38
N ILE A 22 4.34 -9.31 -2.04
CA ILE A 22 3.37 -9.97 -1.18
C ILE A 22 1.98 -9.33 -1.35
N PHE A 23 1.90 -8.00 -1.28
CA PHE A 23 0.62 -7.30 -1.42
C PHE A 23 0.04 -7.48 -2.83
N GLY A 24 0.83 -7.25 -3.88
CA GLY A 24 0.38 -7.47 -5.24
C GLY A 24 -0.05 -8.93 -5.48
N GLY A 25 0.72 -9.89 -4.97
CA GLY A 25 0.42 -11.31 -5.10
C GLY A 25 -0.87 -11.71 -4.37
N LEU A 26 -1.07 -11.17 -3.16
CA LEU A 26 -2.30 -11.37 -2.39
C LEU A 26 -3.53 -10.83 -3.13
N PHE A 27 -3.45 -9.63 -3.71
CA PHE A 27 -4.53 -9.05 -4.51
C PHE A 27 -4.83 -9.90 -5.76
N THR A 28 -3.78 -10.39 -6.44
CA THR A 28 -3.93 -11.28 -7.59
C THR A 28 -4.60 -12.61 -7.22
N ILE A 29 -4.17 -13.24 -6.13
CA ILE A 29 -4.76 -14.49 -5.64
C ILE A 29 -6.20 -14.26 -5.17
N ALA A 30 -6.46 -13.20 -4.41
CA ALA A 30 -7.80 -12.87 -3.92
C ALA A 30 -8.78 -12.56 -5.06
N GLY A 31 -8.31 -11.98 -6.17
CA GLY A 31 -9.13 -11.78 -7.36
C GLY A 31 -9.38 -13.06 -8.15
N LEU A 32 -8.37 -13.92 -8.32
CA LEU A 32 -8.49 -15.14 -9.14
C LEU A 32 -9.20 -16.29 -8.42
N LEU A 33 -8.91 -16.50 -7.13
CA LEU A 33 -9.34 -17.70 -6.42
C LEU A 33 -10.88 -17.83 -6.33
N PRO A 34 -11.66 -16.79 -6.01
CA PRO A 34 -13.12 -16.91 -5.99
C PRO A 34 -13.70 -17.26 -7.37
N SER A 35 -13.14 -16.69 -8.44
CA SER A 35 -13.55 -17.02 -9.81
C SER A 35 -13.27 -18.48 -10.19
N LEU A 36 -12.23 -19.10 -9.61
CA LEU A 36 -11.92 -20.51 -9.84
C LEU A 36 -12.86 -21.46 -9.07
N LEU A 37 -13.36 -21.01 -7.92
CA LEU A 37 -14.18 -21.83 -7.03
C LEU A 37 -15.68 -21.68 -7.26
N MET A 38 -16.14 -20.56 -7.83
CA MET A 38 -17.55 -20.36 -8.15
C MET A 38 -17.93 -21.14 -9.41
N GLY A 39 -18.80 -22.14 -9.24
CA GLY A 39 -19.37 -22.92 -10.32
C GLY A 39 -20.70 -22.36 -10.84
N LYS A 40 -21.11 -22.82 -12.01
CA LYS A 40 -22.45 -22.60 -12.58
C LYS A 40 -23.36 -23.76 -12.20
N THR A 41 -24.58 -23.43 -11.77
CA THR A 41 -25.66 -24.40 -11.56
C THR A 41 -26.73 -24.25 -12.64
N SER A 42 -27.22 -25.37 -13.17
CA SER A 42 -28.48 -25.43 -13.90
C SER A 42 -29.35 -26.60 -13.44
N LEU A 43 -30.66 -26.38 -13.39
CA LEU A 43 -31.69 -27.39 -13.20
C LEU A 43 -32.49 -27.53 -14.49
N THR A 44 -32.59 -28.75 -14.99
CA THR A 44 -33.40 -29.09 -16.17
C THR A 44 -34.32 -30.25 -15.83
N CYS A 45 -35.62 -30.07 -16.02
CA CYS A 45 -36.62 -31.12 -15.84
C CYS A 45 -37.38 -31.33 -17.14
N ASP A 46 -37.47 -32.58 -17.58
CA ASP A 46 -38.23 -32.99 -18.75
C ASP A 46 -39.39 -33.88 -18.31
N ARG A 47 -40.60 -33.53 -18.75
CA ARG A 47 -41.84 -34.27 -18.50
C ARG A 47 -42.24 -35.03 -19.77
N LEU A 48 -42.37 -36.34 -19.66
CA LEU A 48 -42.84 -37.24 -20.71
C LEU A 48 -44.39 -37.23 -20.77
N PRO A 49 -45.00 -37.67 -21.90
CA PRO A 49 -46.45 -37.65 -22.10
C PRO A 49 -47.24 -38.43 -21.02
N ASP A 50 -46.63 -39.44 -20.42
CA ASP A 50 -47.26 -40.30 -19.41
C ASP A 50 -47.16 -39.74 -17.98
N SER A 51 -46.87 -38.44 -17.83
CA SER A 51 -46.65 -37.75 -16.54
C SER A 51 -45.43 -38.25 -15.74
N SER A 52 -44.68 -39.22 -16.26
CA SER A 52 -43.33 -39.56 -15.82
C SER A 52 -42.32 -38.53 -16.35
N GLY A 53 -41.17 -38.39 -15.70
CA GLY A 53 -40.16 -37.42 -16.12
C GLY A 53 -38.88 -37.52 -15.31
N THR A 54 -37.86 -36.79 -15.75
CA THR A 54 -36.55 -36.76 -15.09
C THR A 54 -36.08 -35.34 -14.90
N CYS A 55 -35.57 -35.04 -13.72
CA CYS A 55 -34.87 -33.80 -13.41
C CYS A 55 -33.37 -34.07 -13.28
N GLU A 56 -32.57 -33.15 -13.82
CA GLU A 56 -31.12 -33.13 -13.73
C GLU A 56 -30.67 -31.80 -13.14
N ILE A 57 -29.85 -31.88 -12.09
CA ILE A 57 -29.06 -30.75 -11.58
C ILE A 57 -27.63 -30.94 -12.07
N LEU A 58 -27.14 -29.93 -12.78
CA LEU A 58 -25.77 -29.83 -13.23
C LEU A 58 -25.08 -28.70 -12.47
N GLN A 59 -24.09 -29.04 -11.66
CA GLN A 59 -23.20 -28.11 -10.99
C GLN A 59 -21.81 -28.23 -11.60
N SER A 60 -21.29 -27.15 -12.14
CA SER A 60 -20.01 -27.15 -12.88
C SER A 60 -19.10 -26.07 -12.35
N THR A 61 -18.00 -26.44 -11.71
CA THR A 61 -16.87 -25.54 -11.42
C THR A 61 -15.80 -25.72 -12.50
N LEU A 62 -14.75 -24.90 -12.47
CA LEU A 62 -13.61 -25.08 -13.39
C LEU A 62 -12.86 -26.41 -13.19
N TRP A 63 -13.07 -27.10 -12.06
CA TRP A 63 -12.29 -28.27 -11.66
C TRP A 63 -13.14 -29.54 -11.59
N GLN A 64 -14.44 -29.42 -11.31
CA GLN A 64 -15.33 -30.56 -11.12
C GLN A 64 -16.71 -30.28 -11.68
N THR A 65 -17.28 -31.25 -12.37
CA THR A 65 -18.70 -31.26 -12.74
C THR A 65 -19.42 -32.35 -11.96
N ARG A 66 -20.45 -31.95 -11.20
CA ARG A 66 -21.32 -32.86 -10.48
C ARG A 66 -22.68 -32.85 -11.17
N ARG A 67 -23.11 -34.03 -11.61
CA ARG A 67 -24.43 -34.27 -12.19
C ARG A 67 -25.23 -35.12 -11.22
N GLN A 68 -26.43 -34.69 -10.89
CA GLN A 68 -27.36 -35.46 -10.10
C GLN A 68 -28.72 -35.51 -10.79
N THR A 69 -29.20 -36.71 -11.04
CA THR A 69 -30.49 -36.97 -11.68
C THR A 69 -31.46 -37.58 -10.68
N PHE A 70 -32.72 -37.20 -10.74
CA PHE A 70 -33.80 -37.78 -9.93
C PHE A 70 -35.13 -37.78 -10.72
N PRO A 71 -36.05 -38.70 -10.39
CA PRO A 71 -37.38 -38.74 -10.97
C PRO A 71 -38.17 -37.45 -10.72
N LEU A 72 -38.97 -36.98 -11.68
CA LEU A 72 -39.80 -35.79 -11.51
C LEU A 72 -40.87 -35.98 -10.42
N GLU A 73 -41.37 -37.20 -10.26
CA GLU A 73 -42.34 -37.59 -9.22
C GLU A 73 -41.78 -37.44 -7.79
N ASP A 74 -40.46 -37.48 -7.62
CA ASP A 74 -39.81 -37.22 -6.34
C ASP A 74 -39.69 -35.72 -6.04
N LEU A 75 -39.99 -34.83 -6.98
CA LEU A 75 -39.93 -33.38 -6.73
C LEU A 75 -41.26 -32.89 -6.14
N GLN A 76 -41.31 -32.77 -4.80
CA GLN A 76 -42.51 -32.32 -4.09
C GLN A 76 -42.73 -30.80 -4.19
N GLY A 77 -41.64 -30.06 -4.43
CA GLY A 77 -41.65 -28.61 -4.54
C GLY A 77 -40.31 -28.02 -4.15
N THR A 78 -40.31 -26.72 -3.87
CA THR A 78 -39.14 -25.93 -3.50
C THR A 78 -39.46 -24.88 -2.46
N GLU A 79 -38.48 -24.58 -1.61
CA GLU A 79 -38.59 -23.55 -0.57
C GLU A 79 -37.33 -22.68 -0.55
N VAL A 80 -37.49 -21.41 -0.14
CA VAL A 80 -36.39 -20.51 0.15
C VAL A 80 -36.04 -20.57 1.63
N VAL A 81 -34.90 -21.17 1.95
CA VAL A 81 -34.37 -21.25 3.31
C VAL A 81 -33.55 -20.00 3.61
N SER A 82 -33.77 -19.40 4.79
CA SER A 82 -32.98 -18.29 5.30
C SER A 82 -31.93 -18.78 6.29
N ASN A 83 -30.66 -18.53 6.01
CA ASN A 83 -29.53 -18.85 6.86
C ASN A 83 -29.00 -17.56 7.49
N PRO A 84 -29.27 -17.30 8.78
CA PRO A 84 -28.71 -16.15 9.48
C PRO A 84 -27.20 -16.35 9.67
N SER A 85 -26.40 -15.36 9.29
CA SER A 85 -24.96 -15.35 9.54
C SER A 85 -24.65 -14.83 10.95
N SER A 86 -23.50 -15.22 11.49
CA SER A 86 -22.97 -14.72 12.76
C SER A 86 -22.72 -13.21 12.79
N GLU A 87 -22.68 -12.56 11.61
CA GLU A 87 -22.51 -11.12 11.45
C GLU A 87 -23.84 -10.36 11.37
N GLY A 88 -24.99 -11.05 11.50
CA GLY A 88 -26.32 -10.45 11.51
C GLY A 88 -26.97 -10.30 10.12
N ASN A 89 -26.24 -10.60 9.04
CA ASN A 89 -26.79 -10.63 7.69
C ASN A 89 -27.52 -11.95 7.44
N THR A 90 -28.67 -11.92 6.74
CA THR A 90 -29.40 -13.12 6.34
C THR A 90 -29.04 -13.49 4.91
N THR A 91 -28.72 -14.76 4.67
CA THR A 91 -28.52 -15.29 3.32
C THR A 91 -29.69 -16.22 2.95
N TYR A 92 -30.01 -16.29 1.68
CA TYR A 92 -31.12 -17.08 1.15
C TYR A 92 -30.61 -18.15 0.18
N GLN A 93 -31.32 -19.27 0.14
CA GLN A 93 -30.99 -20.39 -0.75
C GLN A 93 -32.27 -21.12 -1.15
N VAL A 94 -32.40 -21.43 -2.44
CA VAL A 94 -33.50 -22.26 -2.94
C VAL A 94 -33.12 -23.73 -2.71
N VAL A 95 -34.02 -24.47 -2.09
CA VAL A 95 -33.83 -25.89 -1.78
C VAL A 95 -34.96 -26.69 -2.41
N LEU A 96 -34.61 -27.76 -3.11
CA LEU A 96 -35.55 -28.72 -3.69
C LEU A 96 -35.97 -29.71 -2.62
N LEU A 97 -37.28 -29.94 -2.50
CA LEU A 97 -37.88 -30.86 -1.53
C LEU A 97 -38.14 -32.20 -2.21
N LEU A 98 -37.42 -33.25 -1.77
CA LEU A 98 -37.65 -34.64 -2.18
C LEU A 98 -38.15 -35.46 -0.97
N PRO A 99 -38.82 -36.62 -1.17
CA PRO A 99 -39.43 -37.40 -0.09
C PRO A 99 -38.51 -37.69 1.10
N GLU A 100 -37.23 -37.96 0.84
CA GLU A 100 -36.28 -38.39 1.87
C GLU A 100 -35.19 -37.36 2.20
N LYS A 101 -35.05 -36.30 1.38
CA LYS A 101 -33.98 -35.32 1.54
C LYS A 101 -34.29 -34.02 0.84
N SER A 102 -33.63 -32.96 1.27
CA SER A 102 -33.63 -31.69 0.58
C SER A 102 -32.31 -31.48 -0.16
N ILE A 103 -32.36 -31.02 -1.41
CA ILE A 103 -31.17 -30.78 -2.23
C ILE A 103 -31.07 -29.28 -2.49
N PRO A 104 -30.00 -28.60 -2.04
CA PRO A 104 -29.84 -27.19 -2.36
C PRO A 104 -29.60 -27.00 -3.86
N LEU A 105 -30.26 -26.01 -4.45
CA LEU A 105 -30.10 -25.71 -5.86
C LEU A 105 -28.68 -25.18 -6.15
N SER A 106 -28.17 -24.28 -5.31
CA SER A 106 -26.79 -23.78 -5.36
C SER A 106 -25.98 -24.29 -4.17
N ASP A 107 -24.66 -24.45 -4.29
CA ASP A 107 -23.81 -24.85 -3.16
C ASP A 107 -23.61 -23.73 -2.12
N PHE A 108 -24.01 -22.49 -2.46
CA PHE A 108 -23.83 -21.31 -1.63
C PHE A 108 -25.16 -20.58 -1.45
N SER A 109 -25.43 -20.10 -0.23
CA SER A 109 -26.48 -19.12 0.04
C SER A 109 -26.00 -17.74 -0.40
N SER A 110 -26.88 -16.92 -0.95
CA SER A 110 -26.53 -15.56 -1.38
C SER A 110 -27.24 -14.52 -0.52
N SER A 111 -26.64 -13.34 -0.37
CA SER A 111 -27.23 -12.19 0.34
C SER A 111 -28.12 -11.34 -0.56
N ASP A 112 -28.38 -11.77 -1.81
CA ASP A 112 -29.25 -11.06 -2.73
C ASP A 112 -30.71 -11.12 -2.24
N ASP A 113 -31.53 -10.22 -2.80
CA ASP A 113 -32.92 -10.05 -2.38
C ASP A 113 -33.66 -11.40 -2.33
N ARG A 114 -34.36 -11.63 -1.21
CA ARG A 114 -35.20 -12.82 -1.01
C ARG A 114 -36.21 -12.96 -2.14
N THR A 115 -36.68 -11.85 -2.69
CA THR A 115 -37.66 -11.82 -3.80
C THR A 115 -37.18 -12.61 -5.01
N HIS A 116 -35.91 -12.51 -5.39
CA HIS A 116 -35.37 -13.22 -6.55
C HIS A 116 -35.31 -14.74 -6.31
N HIS A 117 -34.95 -15.17 -5.10
CA HIS A 117 -34.98 -16.58 -4.72
C HIS A 117 -36.41 -17.12 -4.65
N GLN A 118 -37.35 -16.30 -4.18
CA GLN A 118 -38.76 -16.64 -4.12
C GLN A 118 -39.34 -16.78 -5.53
N GLU A 119 -39.03 -15.88 -6.46
CA GLU A 119 -39.47 -15.97 -7.85
C GLU A 119 -38.95 -17.26 -8.52
N GLN A 120 -37.69 -17.64 -8.26
CA GLN A 120 -37.15 -18.92 -8.74
C GLN A 120 -37.88 -20.13 -8.14
N ALA A 121 -38.13 -20.13 -6.82
CA ALA A 121 -38.87 -21.20 -6.16
C ALA A 121 -40.31 -21.30 -6.67
N ASP A 122 -40.99 -20.16 -6.82
CA ASP A 122 -42.36 -20.09 -7.32
C ASP A 122 -42.46 -20.62 -8.74
N ARG A 123 -41.47 -20.33 -9.61
CA ARG A 123 -41.40 -20.86 -10.97
C ARG A 123 -41.24 -22.38 -11.00
N ILE A 124 -40.44 -22.96 -10.08
CA ILE A 124 -40.31 -24.41 -9.97
C ILE A 124 -41.61 -25.02 -9.42
N ASN A 125 -42.19 -24.42 -8.38
CA ASN A 125 -43.44 -24.87 -7.78
C ASN A 125 -44.61 -24.82 -8.79
N GLN A 126 -44.65 -23.79 -9.63
CA GLN A 126 -45.63 -23.69 -10.70
C GLN A 126 -45.45 -24.81 -11.72
N PHE A 127 -44.22 -25.13 -12.14
CA PHE A 127 -43.97 -26.28 -13.04
C PHE A 127 -44.38 -27.62 -12.42
N VAL A 128 -44.15 -27.81 -11.11
CA VAL A 128 -44.55 -29.02 -10.39
C VAL A 128 -46.08 -29.14 -10.35
N GLN A 129 -46.81 -28.04 -10.13
CA GLN A 129 -48.27 -28.03 -10.05
C GLN A 129 -48.97 -28.06 -11.42
N ASP A 130 -48.38 -27.43 -12.43
CA ASP A 130 -48.93 -27.30 -13.78
C ASP A 130 -48.39 -28.42 -14.69
N SER A 131 -49.21 -29.45 -14.90
CA SER A 131 -48.88 -30.60 -15.75
C SER A 131 -48.78 -30.27 -17.25
N THR A 132 -49.21 -29.08 -17.68
CA THR A 132 -49.22 -28.69 -19.10
C THR A 132 -47.83 -28.31 -19.63
N GLN A 133 -46.90 -27.99 -18.74
CA GLN A 133 -45.52 -27.65 -19.11
C GLN A 133 -44.68 -28.91 -19.30
N SER A 134 -44.05 -29.06 -20.47
CA SER A 134 -43.26 -30.24 -20.82
C SER A 134 -41.79 -30.16 -20.39
N ASN A 135 -41.26 -28.95 -20.17
CA ASN A 135 -39.87 -28.73 -19.79
C ASN A 135 -39.76 -27.53 -18.84
N LEU A 136 -38.88 -27.64 -17.85
CA LEU A 136 -38.38 -26.54 -17.06
C LEU A 136 -36.86 -26.48 -17.16
N ALA A 137 -36.33 -25.33 -17.58
CA ALA A 137 -34.90 -25.05 -17.56
C ALA A 137 -34.64 -23.78 -16.76
N ILE A 138 -33.90 -23.93 -15.66
CA ILE A 138 -33.40 -22.82 -14.83
C ILE A 138 -31.89 -22.87 -14.90
N ALA A 139 -31.29 -21.86 -15.51
CA ALA A 139 -29.86 -21.67 -15.54
C ALA A 139 -29.53 -20.28 -14.99
N GLU A 140 -28.40 -20.15 -14.31
CA GLU A 140 -27.87 -18.83 -13.95
C GLU A 140 -27.68 -17.98 -15.22
N ASP A 141 -28.11 -16.73 -15.15
CA ASP A 141 -27.99 -15.75 -16.24
C ASP A 141 -26.53 -15.34 -16.44
N LEU A 142 -26.13 -15.24 -17.71
CA LEU A 142 -24.79 -14.81 -18.14
C LEU A 142 -24.47 -13.42 -17.60
N PHE A 143 -25.45 -12.52 -17.50
CA PHE A 143 -25.23 -11.16 -17.01
C PHE A 143 -24.84 -11.13 -15.52
N SER A 144 -25.44 -11.98 -14.70
CA SER A 144 -25.08 -12.13 -13.27
C SER A 144 -23.67 -12.72 -13.11
N LEU A 145 -23.35 -13.73 -13.93
CA LEU A 145 -22.03 -14.38 -13.97
C LEU A 145 -20.92 -13.40 -14.37
N PHE A 146 -21.09 -12.65 -15.46
CA PHE A 146 -20.07 -11.71 -15.92
C PHE A 146 -20.01 -10.43 -15.09
N GLY A 147 -21.16 -9.86 -14.72
CA GLY A 147 -21.26 -8.55 -14.07
C GLY A 147 -20.74 -8.53 -12.64
N LEU A 148 -21.18 -9.47 -11.82
CA LEU A 148 -20.91 -9.45 -10.37
C LEU A 148 -19.72 -10.33 -9.96
N ARG A 149 -19.36 -11.33 -10.78
CA ARG A 149 -18.31 -12.31 -10.43
C ARG A 149 -17.02 -12.09 -11.22
N VAL A 150 -17.11 -11.97 -12.56
CA VAL A 150 -15.93 -11.90 -13.43
C VAL A 150 -15.28 -10.52 -13.43
N ILE A 151 -16.06 -9.44 -13.58
CA ILE A 151 -15.51 -8.08 -13.67
C ILE A 151 -14.70 -7.69 -12.42
N PRO A 152 -15.20 -7.86 -11.18
CA PRO A 152 -14.41 -7.55 -9.99
C PRO A 152 -13.15 -8.41 -9.91
N SER A 153 -13.25 -9.69 -10.23
CA SER A 153 -12.11 -10.61 -10.23
C SER A 153 -10.99 -10.19 -11.18
N ILE A 154 -11.35 -9.79 -12.41
CA ILE A 154 -10.40 -9.25 -13.39
C ILE A 154 -9.81 -7.92 -12.89
N LEU A 155 -10.62 -7.05 -12.31
CA LEU A 155 -10.17 -5.76 -11.81
C LEU A 155 -9.17 -5.93 -10.65
N PHE A 156 -9.50 -6.72 -9.63
CA PHE A 156 -8.64 -6.99 -8.49
C PHE A 156 -7.34 -7.69 -8.92
N SER A 157 -7.46 -8.70 -9.77
CA SER A 157 -6.29 -9.43 -10.28
C SER A 157 -5.39 -8.55 -11.14
N GLY A 158 -6.00 -7.78 -12.04
CA GLY A 158 -5.32 -6.83 -12.92
C GLY A 158 -4.59 -5.74 -12.13
N ILE A 159 -5.23 -5.17 -11.10
CA ILE A 159 -4.59 -4.19 -10.22
C ILE A 159 -3.40 -4.82 -9.49
N GLY A 160 -3.57 -6.02 -8.91
CA GLY A 160 -2.47 -6.73 -8.24
C GLY A 160 -1.27 -6.95 -9.17
N LEU A 161 -1.53 -7.39 -10.40
CA LEU A 161 -0.50 -7.61 -11.41
C LEU A 161 0.16 -6.32 -11.87
N LEU A 162 -0.62 -5.25 -12.07
CA LEU A 162 -0.09 -3.92 -12.38
C LEU A 162 0.84 -3.41 -11.26
N ILE A 163 0.46 -3.58 -9.99
CA ILE A 163 1.30 -3.19 -8.86
C ILE A 163 2.65 -3.91 -8.90
N ILE A 164 2.67 -5.22 -9.13
CA ILE A 164 3.92 -6.00 -9.23
C ILE A 164 4.74 -5.54 -10.45
N CYS A 165 4.11 -5.35 -11.60
CA CYS A 165 4.80 -4.98 -12.83
C CYS A 165 5.48 -3.60 -12.75
N PHE A 166 4.79 -2.60 -12.20
CA PHE A 166 5.28 -1.23 -12.16
C PHE A 166 6.13 -0.92 -10.93
N PHE A 167 5.77 -1.44 -9.76
CA PHE A 167 6.43 -1.10 -8.49
C PHE A 167 7.28 -2.24 -7.92
N GLY A 168 7.11 -3.48 -8.40
CA GLY A 168 7.88 -4.64 -7.97
C GLY A 168 9.30 -4.74 -8.54
N GLN A 169 9.90 -3.62 -8.97
CA GLN A 169 11.23 -3.62 -9.57
C GLN A 169 12.32 -3.78 -8.52
N ILE A 170 13.27 -4.69 -8.77
CA ILE A 170 14.51 -4.81 -8.00
C ILE A 170 15.43 -3.67 -8.42
N ILE A 171 15.94 -2.92 -7.45
CA ILE A 171 16.91 -1.84 -7.70
C ILE A 171 18.28 -2.30 -7.25
N ILE A 172 19.26 -2.22 -8.15
CA ILE A 172 20.66 -2.50 -7.89
C ILE A 172 21.44 -1.23 -8.22
N ILE A 173 22.30 -0.82 -7.31
CA ILE A 173 23.13 0.37 -7.44
C ILE A 173 24.57 -0.08 -7.26
N GLU A 174 25.41 0.28 -8.21
CA GLU A 174 26.82 -0.05 -8.21
C GLU A 174 27.62 1.23 -8.35
N PHE A 175 28.58 1.42 -7.45
CA PHE A 175 29.60 2.45 -7.54
C PHE A 175 30.95 1.76 -7.65
N ASP A 176 31.70 2.04 -8.71
CA ASP A 176 33.03 1.48 -8.96
C ASP A 176 34.07 2.57 -9.27
N LYS A 177 34.94 2.84 -8.29
CA LYS A 177 36.00 3.85 -8.39
C LYS A 177 37.06 3.53 -9.44
N LEU A 178 37.29 2.24 -9.75
CA LEU A 178 38.30 1.85 -10.73
C LEU A 178 37.84 2.19 -12.14
N SER A 179 36.59 1.89 -12.48
CA SER A 179 36.00 2.27 -13.77
C SER A 179 35.47 3.71 -13.79
N ASN A 180 35.43 4.39 -12.65
CA ASN A 180 34.81 5.72 -12.47
C ASN A 180 33.34 5.72 -12.94
N GLN A 181 32.60 4.66 -12.65
CA GLN A 181 31.20 4.49 -13.04
C GLN A 181 30.24 4.34 -11.85
N PHE A 182 29.08 4.97 -12.00
CA PHE A 182 27.87 4.74 -11.25
C PHE A 182 26.85 4.09 -12.17
N ILE A 183 26.29 2.95 -11.74
CA ILE A 183 25.30 2.19 -12.49
C ILE A 183 24.07 1.99 -11.62
N LEU A 184 22.92 2.43 -12.12
CA LEU A 184 21.61 2.16 -11.54
C LEU A 184 20.85 1.19 -12.45
N THR A 185 20.62 -0.02 -11.95
CA THR A 185 19.87 -1.06 -12.67
C THR A 185 18.51 -1.27 -11.99
N ARG A 186 17.44 -1.13 -12.76
CA ARG A 186 16.06 -1.43 -12.33
C ARG A 186 15.56 -2.63 -13.12
N ARG A 187 15.33 -3.75 -12.45
CA ARG A 187 14.89 -5.01 -13.05
C ARG A 187 13.47 -5.34 -12.58
N GLY A 188 12.51 -5.32 -13.50
CA GLY A 188 11.12 -5.69 -13.25
C GLY A 188 10.64 -6.78 -14.20
N LEU A 189 9.33 -7.06 -14.17
CA LEU A 189 8.70 -8.01 -15.10
C LEU A 189 8.64 -7.47 -16.53
N LEU A 190 8.61 -6.14 -16.71
CA LEU A 190 8.56 -5.47 -18.02
C LEU A 190 9.95 -5.25 -18.65
N GLY A 191 11.02 -5.74 -18.02
CA GLY A 191 12.39 -5.63 -18.52
C GLY A 191 13.37 -4.99 -17.54
N THR A 192 14.54 -4.62 -18.07
CA THR A 192 15.64 -4.04 -17.30
C THR A 192 15.99 -2.66 -17.84
N LYS A 193 15.96 -1.64 -16.99
CA LYS A 193 16.45 -0.29 -17.31
C LYS A 193 17.77 -0.05 -16.60
N ARG A 194 18.82 0.27 -17.37
CA ARG A 194 20.15 0.60 -16.85
C ARG A 194 20.44 2.07 -17.12
N ILE A 195 20.91 2.79 -16.11
CA ILE A 195 21.31 4.19 -16.19
C ILE A 195 22.76 4.25 -15.71
N GLU A 196 23.63 4.89 -16.50
CA GLU A 196 25.07 4.94 -16.26
C GLU A 196 25.52 6.38 -16.23
N HIS A 197 26.27 6.76 -15.19
CA HIS A 197 26.90 8.07 -15.10
C HIS A 197 28.33 7.94 -14.58
N PRO A 198 29.24 8.85 -14.96
CA PRO A 198 30.56 8.92 -14.35
C PRO A 198 30.47 9.23 -12.85
N LEU A 199 31.24 8.54 -12.02
CA LEU A 199 31.29 8.76 -10.57
C LEU A 199 31.68 10.19 -10.21
N ARG A 200 32.68 10.74 -10.92
CA ARG A 200 33.11 12.15 -10.78
C ARG A 200 32.00 13.18 -11.01
N ASN A 201 30.91 12.81 -11.69
CA ASN A 201 29.80 13.72 -11.90
C ASN A 201 28.87 13.75 -10.70
N ILE A 202 28.99 12.86 -9.71
CA ILE A 202 28.17 12.89 -8.50
C ILE A 202 28.77 13.92 -7.55
N ALA A 203 28.08 15.04 -7.41
CA ALA A 203 28.48 16.10 -6.48
C ALA A 203 28.06 15.76 -5.05
N ARG A 204 26.87 15.17 -4.87
CA ARG A 204 26.27 15.00 -3.55
C ARG A 204 25.22 13.90 -3.51
N SER A 205 25.01 13.32 -2.33
CA SER A 205 23.86 12.46 -2.02
C SER A 205 23.13 12.97 -0.79
N TYR A 206 21.80 12.95 -0.80
CA TYR A 206 20.98 13.44 0.30
C TYR A 206 19.64 12.71 0.39
N VAL A 207 19.03 12.76 1.58
CA VAL A 207 17.67 12.25 1.79
C VAL A 207 16.68 13.36 1.53
N GLN A 208 15.78 13.18 0.56
CA GLN A 208 14.65 14.08 0.36
C GLN A 208 13.40 13.53 1.03
N ARG A 209 12.72 14.38 1.80
CA ARG A 209 11.39 14.12 2.34
C ARG A 209 10.33 14.64 1.38
N VAL A 210 9.44 13.77 0.92
CA VAL A 210 8.27 14.19 0.14
C VAL A 210 7.06 14.12 1.05
N ARG A 211 6.33 15.24 1.13
CA ARG A 211 5.11 15.33 1.93
C ARG A 211 3.92 14.82 1.12
N SER A 212 3.40 13.66 1.51
CA SER A 212 2.07 13.19 1.12
C SER A 212 1.23 12.94 2.39
N SER A 213 0.13 12.18 2.30
CA SER A 213 -0.66 11.73 3.46
C SER A 213 0.18 10.95 4.49
N CYS A 214 1.30 10.36 4.05
CA CYS A 214 2.35 9.78 4.90
C CYS A 214 3.72 10.31 4.48
N TYR A 215 4.63 10.54 5.43
CA TYR A 215 5.99 10.97 5.10
C TYR A 215 6.73 9.85 4.34
N SER A 216 7.24 10.17 3.15
CA SER A 216 8.06 9.28 2.34
C SER A 216 9.47 9.84 2.18
N TYR A 217 10.48 9.00 2.29
CA TYR A 217 11.89 9.39 2.19
C TYR A 217 12.55 8.76 0.96
N PHE A 218 13.34 9.56 0.26
CA PHE A 218 13.99 9.21 -1.00
C PHE A 218 15.49 9.49 -0.90
N ILE A 219 16.32 8.56 -1.37
CA ILE A 219 17.74 8.86 -1.59
C ILE A 219 17.84 9.55 -2.94
N LYS A 220 18.41 10.75 -2.98
CA LYS A 220 18.71 11.47 -4.22
C LYS A 220 20.20 11.64 -4.40
N LEU A 221 20.64 11.46 -5.64
CA LEU A 221 21.98 11.85 -6.08
C LEU A 221 21.86 13.13 -6.90
N MET A 222 22.70 14.11 -6.60
CA MET A 222 22.84 15.33 -7.37
C MET A 222 24.13 15.26 -8.17
N LEU A 223 24.02 15.53 -9.47
CA LEU A 223 25.18 15.66 -10.34
C LEU A 223 25.79 17.06 -10.24
N THR A 224 27.05 17.19 -10.66
CA THR A 224 27.75 18.47 -10.81
C THR A 224 27.06 19.42 -11.80
N SER A 225 26.22 18.89 -12.70
CA SER A 225 25.35 19.68 -13.58
C SER A 225 24.13 20.29 -12.88
N GLY A 226 23.86 19.93 -11.61
CA GLY A 226 22.65 20.29 -10.87
C GLY A 226 21.46 19.35 -11.10
N GLU A 227 21.57 18.38 -12.02
CA GLU A 227 20.53 17.37 -12.24
C GLU A 227 20.42 16.43 -11.03
N THR A 228 19.19 16.03 -10.66
CA THR A 228 18.97 15.13 -9.52
C THR A 228 18.26 13.85 -9.95
N PHE A 229 18.75 12.72 -9.43
CA PHE A 229 18.21 11.39 -9.72
C PHE A 229 17.70 10.72 -8.45
N PRO A 230 16.42 10.33 -8.40
CA PRO A 230 15.92 9.51 -7.31
C PRO A 230 16.46 8.08 -7.47
N VAL A 231 17.20 7.66 -6.45
CA VAL A 231 17.78 6.31 -6.36
C VAL A 231 16.73 5.30 -5.89
N THR A 232 15.81 5.72 -5.02
CA THR A 232 14.70 4.90 -4.50
C THR A 232 13.33 5.47 -4.88
N PHE A 233 12.29 4.63 -4.91
CA PHE A 233 10.91 5.02 -5.24
C PHE A 233 10.07 5.50 -4.04
N SER A 234 10.43 5.10 -2.82
CA SER A 234 9.95 5.61 -1.53
C SER A 234 10.40 4.62 -0.44
N SER A 235 10.88 5.12 0.68
CA SER A 235 11.13 4.35 1.90
C SER A 235 10.27 4.91 3.02
N SER A 236 9.67 4.02 3.82
CA SER A 236 8.87 4.40 5.00
C SER A 236 9.73 4.82 6.20
N GLY A 237 11.05 4.56 6.19
CA GLY A 237 11.95 4.85 7.31
C GLY A 237 13.03 5.86 6.97
N TYR A 238 13.06 6.98 7.70
CA TYR A 238 14.15 7.98 7.60
C TYR A 238 15.50 7.35 7.99
N ASP A 239 15.58 6.68 9.14
CA ASP A 239 16.84 6.16 9.70
C ASP A 239 17.57 5.21 8.74
N GLU A 240 16.83 4.30 8.10
CA GLU A 240 17.41 3.37 7.14
C GLU A 240 17.91 4.11 5.89
N THR A 241 17.13 5.08 5.41
CA THR A 241 17.45 5.88 4.22
C THR A 241 18.67 6.77 4.47
N PHE A 242 18.76 7.35 5.67
CA PHE A 242 19.87 8.15 6.13
C PHE A 242 21.15 7.33 6.29
N ARG A 243 21.10 6.17 6.96
CA ARG A 243 22.24 5.26 7.10
C ARG A 243 22.84 4.86 5.75
N VAL A 244 21.99 4.52 4.78
CA VAL A 244 22.46 4.17 3.43
C VAL A 244 23.05 5.39 2.71
N THR A 245 22.49 6.58 2.92
CA THR A 245 23.03 7.83 2.36
C THR A 245 24.41 8.13 2.93
N GLN A 246 24.62 7.96 4.24
CA GLN A 246 25.93 8.09 4.87
C GLN A 246 26.95 7.10 4.31
N GLU A 247 26.56 5.84 4.09
CA GLU A 247 27.44 4.84 3.46
C GLU A 247 27.85 5.25 2.04
N ILE A 248 26.93 5.81 1.26
CA ILE A 248 27.25 6.37 -0.07
C ILE A 248 28.20 7.56 0.05
N GLN A 249 27.92 8.52 0.94
CA GLN A 249 28.77 9.70 1.15
C GLN A 249 30.20 9.31 1.55
N ASN A 250 30.31 8.42 2.55
CA ASN A 250 31.59 7.89 3.03
C ASN A 250 32.36 7.17 1.92
N PHE A 251 31.66 6.39 1.09
CA PHE A 251 32.30 5.72 -0.03
C PHE A 251 32.81 6.71 -1.08
N LEU A 252 32.01 7.72 -1.43
CA LEU A 252 32.34 8.71 -2.45
C LEU A 252 33.36 9.76 -1.97
N GLY A 253 33.55 9.91 -0.67
CA GLY A 253 34.39 10.97 -0.10
C GLY A 253 33.79 12.36 -0.31
N VAL A 254 32.47 12.45 -0.49
CA VAL A 254 31.75 13.73 -0.58
C VAL A 254 31.32 14.15 0.81
N GLU A 255 31.36 15.45 1.09
CA GLU A 255 30.96 15.97 2.39
C GLU A 255 29.53 15.54 2.74
N PRO A 256 29.29 15.10 3.99
CA PRO A 256 27.95 14.79 4.43
C PRO A 256 27.11 16.06 4.36
N THR A 257 26.13 16.08 3.46
CA THR A 257 25.08 17.09 3.51
C THR A 257 24.45 17.05 4.89
N VAL A 258 24.32 18.19 5.57
CA VAL A 258 23.55 18.31 6.82
C VAL A 258 22.10 17.94 6.52
N THR A 259 21.83 16.64 6.53
CA THR A 259 20.52 16.05 6.24
C THR A 259 19.96 15.63 7.57
N THR A 260 19.75 16.59 8.47
CA THR A 260 19.16 16.33 9.78
C THR A 260 17.65 16.16 9.64
N ASP A 261 17.13 15.05 10.14
CA ASP A 261 15.70 14.90 10.43
C ASP A 261 15.26 16.16 11.17
N PRO A 262 14.18 16.86 10.78
CA PRO A 262 13.66 17.95 11.58
C PRO A 262 13.41 17.57 13.06
N ARG A 263 13.25 16.27 13.38
CA ARG A 263 13.21 15.76 14.76
C ARG A 263 14.55 15.78 15.49
N SER A 264 15.67 15.68 14.78
CA SER A 264 17.01 15.82 15.37
C SER A 264 17.35 17.25 15.78
N LEU A 265 16.52 18.23 15.38
CA LEU A 265 16.60 19.60 15.90
C LEU A 265 15.90 19.75 17.25
N LEU A 266 15.08 18.78 17.68
CA LEU A 266 14.47 18.82 19.00
C LEU A 266 15.58 18.62 20.06
N PRO A 267 15.53 19.39 21.16
CA PRO A 267 16.40 19.13 22.32
C PRO A 267 16.28 17.66 22.74
N GLN A 268 17.38 17.09 23.24
CA GLN A 268 17.38 15.69 23.67
C GLN A 268 16.24 15.44 24.69
N PRO A 269 15.67 14.23 24.78
CA PRO A 269 14.47 13.98 25.59
C PRO A 269 14.56 14.46 27.05
N GLY A 270 15.73 14.31 27.69
CA GLY A 270 15.96 14.82 29.05
C GLY A 270 15.98 16.35 29.14
N GLU A 271 16.47 17.03 28.11
CA GLU A 271 16.49 18.48 28.01
C GLU A 271 15.10 19.04 27.73
N LEU A 272 14.36 18.38 26.84
CA LEU A 272 12.97 18.71 26.54
C LEU A 272 12.11 18.64 27.81
N LEU A 273 12.28 17.56 28.60
CA LEU A 273 11.60 17.41 29.89
C LEU A 273 11.98 18.52 30.86
N GLY A 274 13.27 18.87 30.93
CA GLY A 274 13.77 19.96 31.76
C GLY A 274 13.23 21.34 31.36
N LEU A 275 13.05 21.60 30.06
CA LEU A 275 12.46 22.84 29.55
C LEU A 275 10.96 22.95 29.83
N MET A 276 10.23 21.83 29.75
CA MET A 276 8.79 21.78 30.04
C MET A 276 8.51 21.93 31.54
N LEU A 277 9.24 21.19 32.38
CA LEU A 277 8.96 21.08 33.82
C LEU A 277 9.75 22.07 34.69
N GLY A 278 10.89 22.59 34.23
CA GLY A 278 11.82 23.37 35.03
C GLY A 278 11.49 24.86 35.24
N GLY A 279 10.34 25.33 34.74
CA GLY A 279 9.90 26.72 34.89
C GLY A 279 10.80 27.77 34.19
N ASN A 280 10.56 29.05 34.49
CA ASN A 280 11.24 30.17 33.79
C ASN A 280 12.74 30.23 34.05
N GLN A 281 13.20 29.90 35.26
CA GLN A 281 14.62 29.91 35.60
C GLN A 281 15.41 28.90 34.75
N LYS A 282 14.89 27.67 34.59
CA LYS A 282 15.55 26.64 33.78
C LYS A 282 15.56 26.99 32.29
N ARG A 283 14.48 27.60 31.79
CA ARG A 283 14.40 28.09 30.41
C ARG A 283 15.40 29.22 30.15
N GLN A 284 15.58 30.14 31.11
CA GLN A 284 16.55 31.23 31.00
C GLN A 284 17.99 30.72 30.98
N GLN A 285 18.33 29.78 31.87
CA GLN A 285 19.64 29.11 31.87
C GLN A 285 19.94 28.47 30.50
N ARG A 286 18.96 27.78 29.91
CA ARG A 286 19.14 27.17 28.57
C ARG A 286 19.28 28.19 27.45
N LEU A 287 18.56 29.31 27.53
CA LEU A 287 18.71 30.40 26.57
C LEU A 287 20.15 30.92 26.54
N GLU A 288 20.76 31.10 27.71
CA GLU A 288 22.16 31.54 27.85
C GLU A 288 23.15 30.50 27.31
N GLU A 289 22.91 29.22 27.58
CA GLU A 289 23.72 28.12 27.01
C GLU A 289 23.67 28.08 25.48
N TYR A 290 22.48 28.24 24.88
CA TYR A 290 22.35 28.29 23.42
C TYR A 290 22.99 29.54 22.83
N GLN A 291 22.86 30.70 23.48
CA GLN A 291 23.54 31.92 23.05
C GLN A 291 25.07 31.79 23.13
N ALA A 292 25.59 31.14 24.17
CA ALA A 292 27.01 30.84 24.28
C ALA A 292 27.49 29.92 23.15
N ARG A 293 26.72 28.87 22.82
CA ARG A 293 27.01 27.99 21.68
C ARG A 293 27.06 28.76 20.36
N ILE A 294 26.06 29.58 20.07
CA ILE A 294 26.01 30.40 18.84
C ILE A 294 27.19 31.39 18.78
N SER A 295 27.60 31.94 19.92
CA SER A 295 28.75 32.85 19.99
C SER A 295 30.06 32.17 19.60
N HIS A 296 30.19 30.86 19.88
CA HIS A 296 31.37 30.07 19.49
C HIS A 296 31.22 29.43 18.10
N GLN A 297 30.00 29.04 17.72
CA GLN A 297 29.66 28.40 16.46
C GLN A 297 28.38 29.03 15.89
N PRO A 298 28.50 30.09 15.06
CA PRO A 298 27.34 30.81 14.50
C PRO A 298 26.44 29.98 13.60
N GLU A 299 26.88 28.79 13.18
CA GLU A 299 26.16 27.85 12.32
C GLU A 299 25.44 26.75 13.10
N ASP A 300 25.42 26.83 14.44
CA ASP A 300 24.80 25.84 15.30
C ASP A 300 23.26 25.90 15.22
N ILE A 301 22.70 25.17 14.25
CA ILE A 301 21.26 25.12 13.99
C ILE A 301 20.49 24.60 15.21
N GLU A 302 21.04 23.64 15.95
CA GLU A 302 20.39 23.09 17.14
C GLU A 302 20.23 24.19 18.19
N ALA A 303 21.25 25.04 18.38
CA ALA A 303 21.15 26.18 19.29
C ALA A 303 20.14 27.24 18.81
N HIS A 304 20.08 27.54 17.51
CA HIS A 304 19.06 28.45 16.95
C HIS A 304 17.63 27.90 17.13
N TYR A 305 17.44 26.60 16.90
CA TYR A 305 16.16 25.93 17.13
C TYR A 305 15.82 25.90 18.63
N GLY A 306 16.79 25.59 19.49
CA GLY A 306 16.64 25.58 20.94
C GLY A 306 16.18 26.92 21.50
N ILE A 307 16.73 28.04 21.02
CA ILE A 307 16.25 29.40 21.35
C ILE A 307 14.80 29.59 20.92
N ALA A 308 14.47 29.26 19.67
CA ALA A 308 13.11 29.40 19.17
C ALA A 308 12.10 28.53 19.96
N TYR A 309 12.51 27.34 20.39
CA TYR A 309 11.70 26.44 21.21
C TYR A 309 11.49 27.00 22.63
N VAL A 310 12.52 27.56 23.26
CA VAL A 310 12.40 28.25 24.55
C VAL A 310 11.44 29.45 24.45
N LEU A 311 11.57 30.26 23.39
CA LEU A 311 10.67 31.39 23.13
C LEU A 311 9.23 30.91 22.89
N TYR A 312 9.05 29.80 22.17
CA TYR A 312 7.74 29.18 21.97
C TYR A 312 7.10 28.75 23.30
N LEU A 313 7.86 28.11 24.20
CA LEU A 313 7.39 27.71 25.55
C LEU A 313 7.08 28.92 26.46
N GLN A 314 7.68 30.08 26.20
CA GLN A 314 7.36 31.34 26.86
C GLN A 314 6.16 32.07 26.21
N VAL A 315 5.45 31.43 25.28
CA VAL A 315 4.31 32.02 24.53
C VAL A 315 4.74 33.17 23.60
N LYS A 316 6.04 33.34 23.36
CA LYS A 316 6.62 34.37 22.49
C LYS A 316 6.76 33.87 21.05
N ARG A 317 5.68 33.37 20.46
CA ARG A 317 5.69 32.73 19.12
C ARG A 317 6.22 33.65 18.02
N LYS A 318 5.88 34.96 18.08
CA LYS A 318 6.36 35.95 17.11
C LYS A 318 7.87 36.13 17.17
N GLU A 319 8.44 36.18 18.37
CA GLU A 319 9.89 36.30 18.59
C GLU A 319 10.62 35.02 18.16
N ALA A 320 10.06 33.84 18.47
CA ALA A 320 10.59 32.55 18.04
C ALA A 320 10.69 32.47 16.51
N LYS A 321 9.63 32.88 15.81
CA LYS A 321 9.59 32.91 14.35
C LYS A 321 10.58 33.92 13.77
N ALA A 322 10.58 35.15 14.28
CA ALA A 322 11.48 36.21 13.81
C ALA A 322 12.96 35.82 13.99
N HIS A 323 13.29 35.12 15.08
CA HIS A 323 14.63 34.56 15.29
C HIS A 323 15.02 33.61 14.14
N LEU A 324 14.20 32.60 13.86
CA LEU A 324 14.51 31.62 12.81
C LEU A 324 14.53 32.23 11.40
N GLU A 325 13.60 33.14 11.09
CA GLU A 325 13.55 33.81 9.78
C GLU A 325 14.80 34.67 9.52
N LYS A 326 15.32 35.32 10.56
CA LYS A 326 16.57 36.08 10.49
C LYS A 326 17.74 35.18 10.11
N PHE A 327 17.94 34.08 10.83
CA PHE A 327 19.07 33.18 10.58
C PHE A 327 18.92 32.39 9.28
N ARG A 328 17.69 32.04 8.90
CA ARG A 328 17.37 31.45 7.59
C ARG A 328 17.79 32.36 6.44
N SER A 329 17.49 33.66 6.56
CA SER A 329 17.89 34.66 5.56
C SER A 329 19.41 34.86 5.53
N GLN A 330 20.06 34.85 6.69
CA GLN A 330 21.51 34.95 6.81
C GLN A 330 22.23 33.75 6.17
N PHE A 331 21.81 32.52 6.48
CA PHE A 331 22.37 31.32 5.87
C PHE A 331 22.15 31.29 4.35
N ALA A 332 20.99 31.72 3.87
CA ALA A 332 20.74 31.83 2.43
C ALA A 332 21.66 32.86 1.76
N ALA A 333 21.93 34.01 2.41
CA ALA A 333 22.83 35.04 1.90
C ALA A 333 24.30 34.58 1.90
N GLU A 334 24.69 33.71 2.84
CA GLU A 334 26.01 33.10 2.93
C GLU A 334 26.18 31.87 2.01
N GLY A 335 25.18 31.54 1.19
CA GLY A 335 25.19 30.38 0.29
C GLY A 335 24.99 29.02 1.01
N LYS A 336 24.65 29.04 2.29
CA LYS A 336 24.42 27.86 3.15
C LYS A 336 22.96 27.41 3.04
N TYR A 337 22.53 27.09 1.82
CA TYR A 337 21.13 26.77 1.53
C TYR A 337 20.61 25.55 2.29
N ASP A 338 21.46 24.56 2.57
CA ASP A 338 21.10 23.38 3.37
C ASP A 338 20.66 23.79 4.80
N LEU A 339 21.36 24.74 5.41
CA LEU A 339 21.04 25.26 6.74
C LEU A 339 19.77 26.12 6.74
N ALA A 340 19.55 26.89 5.66
CA ALA A 340 18.35 27.69 5.47
C ALA A 340 17.09 26.82 5.32
N GLU A 341 17.17 25.73 4.55
CA GLU A 341 16.07 24.77 4.35
C GLU A 341 15.69 24.08 5.67
N LEU A 342 16.67 23.77 6.54
CA LEU A 342 16.41 23.21 7.87
C LEU A 342 15.61 24.17 8.76
N LEU A 343 15.90 25.47 8.70
CA LEU A 343 15.15 26.48 9.43
C LEU A 343 13.74 26.69 8.88
N ASP A 344 13.50 26.49 7.57
CA ASP A 344 12.16 26.53 6.98
C ASP A 344 11.22 25.48 7.61
N HIS A 345 11.75 24.29 7.95
CA HIS A 345 11.01 23.28 8.69
C HIS A 345 10.62 23.74 10.10
N ALA A 346 11.57 24.32 10.83
CA ALA A 346 11.35 24.83 12.17
C ALA A 346 10.30 25.95 12.21
N ILE A 347 10.39 26.90 11.28
CA ILE A 347 9.42 28.00 11.12
C ILE A 347 8.01 27.45 10.86
N SER A 348 7.89 26.42 10.02
CA SER A 348 6.59 25.79 9.73
C SER A 348 5.94 25.12 10.95
N SER A 349 6.75 24.64 11.89
CA SER A 349 6.27 23.96 13.11
C SER A 349 5.71 24.93 14.15
N ILE A 350 6.24 26.16 14.22
CA ILE A 350 5.78 27.22 15.14
C ILE A 350 4.44 27.84 14.71
N ASN A 351 4.10 27.74 13.41
CA ASN A 351 2.85 28.26 12.84
C ASN A 351 1.63 27.34 13.07
N ARG A 352 1.85 26.10 13.54
CA ARG A 352 0.75 25.22 13.99
C ARG A 352 0.45 25.48 15.47
#